data_AF-A0A256XHX2-F1
#
_entry.id   AF-A0A256XHX2-F1
#
_cell.length_a   1.000
_cell.length_b   1.000
_cell.length_c   1.000
_cell.angle_alpha   90.00
_cell.angle_beta   90.00
_cell.angle_gamma   90.00
#
_symmetry.space_group_name_H-M   'P 1'
#
loop_
_entity.id
_entity.type
_entity.pdbx_description
1 polymer ?
#
loop_
_entity_poly.entity_id
_entity_poly.type
_entity_poly.pdbx_seq_one_letter_code
_entity_poly.pdbx_strand_id
1 'polypeptide(L)'
;MSSFDVVKQLLVERDFEITNVSEEFIEASYADFKIKIWFPKVDYLDWYDPLLLIEAMGLDQIDALVIVSYRPYYLADEIARSLSKAKYWYGVDVSVGVYAIDESLIEKQLEEALGLAFIRFIDKVSNIDTCNGVCPQCFNSLRLRYIHKHVSRSLGCQVIETILICYSCGVKIHRVEIID
;
A
#
# COMPACT_ATOMS: atom_id res chain seq x y z
N MET A 1 -1.87 -9.66 21.62
CA MET A 1 -2.03 -8.39 20.91
C MET A 1 -2.90 -8.68 19.71
N SER A 2 -3.94 -7.89 19.44
CA SER A 2 -4.79 -8.16 18.28
C SER A 2 -4.05 -7.79 16.98
N SER A 3 -4.43 -8.39 15.86
CA SER A 3 -3.92 -8.03 14.52
C SER A 3 -4.10 -6.53 14.24
N PHE A 4 -5.18 -5.95 14.78
CA PHE A 4 -5.48 -4.52 14.72
C PHE A 4 -4.43 -3.65 15.42
N ASP A 5 -4.04 -4.02 16.65
CA ASP A 5 -3.04 -3.29 17.43
C ASP A 5 -1.65 -3.36 16.76
N VAL A 6 -1.31 -4.53 16.21
CA VAL A 6 -0.06 -4.75 15.47
C VAL A 6 0.02 -3.81 14.27
N VAL A 7 -1.03 -3.77 13.43
CA VAL A 7 -1.08 -2.89 12.26
C VAL A 7 -0.97 -1.43 12.65
N LYS A 8 -1.72 -1.00 13.68
CA LYS A 8 -1.67 0.39 14.15
C LYS A 8 -0.27 0.78 14.58
N GLN A 9 0.42 -0.08 15.33
CA GLN A 9 1.81 0.15 15.72
C GLN A 9 2.73 0.27 14.50
N LEU A 10 2.65 -0.67 13.55
CA LEU A 10 3.49 -0.66 12.35
C LEU A 10 3.27 0.57 11.48
N LEU A 11 2.03 1.04 11.34
CA LEU A 11 1.73 2.26 10.61
C LEU A 11 2.38 3.48 11.27
N VAL A 12 2.26 3.61 12.60
CA VAL A 12 2.88 4.72 13.34
C VAL A 12 4.41 4.67 13.26
N GLU A 13 5.02 3.48 13.33
CA GLU A 13 6.47 3.30 13.13
C GLU A 13 6.94 3.66 11.71
N ARG A 14 6.00 3.75 10.75
CA ARG A 14 6.22 4.13 9.35
C ARG A 14 5.74 5.57 9.09
N ASP A 15 5.63 6.38 10.15
CA ASP A 15 5.24 7.79 10.12
C ASP A 15 3.84 8.05 9.50
N PHE A 16 2.95 7.05 9.49
CA PHE A 16 1.57 7.28 9.12
C PHE A 16 0.80 7.99 10.23
N GLU A 17 -0.01 8.97 9.83
CA GLU A 17 -1.05 9.54 10.68
C GLU A 17 -2.32 8.69 10.56
N ILE A 18 -2.81 8.16 11.69
CA ILE A 18 -4.09 7.44 11.72
C ILE A 18 -5.23 8.46 11.68
N THR A 19 -6.00 8.46 10.60
CA THR A 19 -7.07 9.44 10.36
C THR A 19 -8.43 8.96 10.83
N ASN A 20 -8.68 7.65 10.77
CA ASN A 20 -9.95 7.07 11.18
C ASN A 20 -9.77 5.61 11.64
N VAL A 21 -10.59 5.19 12.60
CA VAL A 21 -10.54 3.85 13.19
C VAL A 21 -11.97 3.37 13.41
N SER A 22 -12.29 2.20 12.90
CA SER A 22 -13.54 1.48 13.20
C SER A 22 -13.23 0.05 13.65
N GLU A 23 -14.26 -0.74 13.94
CA GLU A 23 -14.09 -2.15 14.28
C GLU A 23 -13.53 -3.00 13.13
N GLU A 24 -13.71 -2.57 11.88
CA GLU A 24 -13.36 -3.35 10.70
C GLU A 24 -12.28 -2.68 9.85
N PHE A 25 -11.86 -1.46 10.16
CA PHE A 25 -10.81 -0.81 9.39
C PHE A 25 -9.98 0.20 10.17
N ILE A 26 -8.78 0.43 9.65
CA ILE A 26 -7.90 1.54 10.00
C ILE A 26 -7.68 2.35 8.72
N GLU A 27 -7.97 3.64 8.74
CA GLU A 27 -7.56 4.56 7.69
C GLU A 27 -6.39 5.39 8.20
N ALA A 28 -5.40 5.58 7.33
CA ALA A 28 -4.20 6.33 7.64
C ALA A 28 -3.68 7.07 6.42
N SER A 29 -2.83 8.07 6.66
CA SER A 29 -2.20 8.86 5.61
C SER A 29 -0.70 9.04 5.87
N TYR A 30 0.07 9.07 4.79
CA TYR A 30 1.46 9.47 4.77
C TYR A 30 1.65 10.50 3.67
N ALA A 31 1.98 11.75 4.02
CA ALA A 31 1.92 12.88 3.09
C ALA A 31 0.56 12.90 2.34
N ASP A 32 0.56 12.82 1.01
CA ASP A 32 -0.67 12.82 0.21
C ASP A 32 -1.22 11.41 -0.08
N PHE A 33 -0.54 10.37 0.38
CA PHE A 33 -0.94 8.98 0.17
C PHE A 33 -1.91 8.52 1.25
N LYS A 34 -3.06 7.98 0.84
CA LYS A 34 -4.11 7.48 1.73
C LYS A 34 -4.24 5.96 1.65
N ILE A 35 -4.24 5.31 2.80
CA ILE A 35 -4.37 3.85 2.91
C ILE A 35 -5.53 3.46 3.82
N LYS A 36 -6.22 2.40 3.45
CA LYS A 36 -7.22 1.73 4.28
C LYS A 36 -6.81 0.29 4.51
N ILE A 37 -6.67 -0.10 5.76
CA ILE A 37 -6.48 -1.49 6.18
C ILE A 37 -7.83 -2.02 6.62
N TRP A 38 -8.32 -3.06 5.96
CA TRP A 38 -9.62 -3.66 6.18
C TRP A 38 -9.46 -5.05 6.81
N PHE A 39 -10.19 -5.26 7.90
CA PHE A 39 -10.30 -6.49 8.69
C PHE A 39 -11.74 -7.00 8.55
N PRO A 40 -12.05 -7.75 7.48
CA PRO A 40 -13.40 -8.26 7.24
C PRO A 40 -13.85 -9.18 8.38
N LYS A 41 -15.08 -8.98 8.86
CA LYS A 41 -15.73 -9.95 9.76
C LYS A 41 -16.12 -11.25 9.07
N VAL A 42 -16.25 -11.24 7.74
CA VAL A 42 -16.61 -12.38 6.91
C VAL A 42 -15.68 -12.50 5.70
N ASP A 43 -15.23 -13.71 5.39
CA ASP A 43 -14.33 -13.97 4.26
C ASP A 43 -15.05 -14.05 2.90
N TYR A 44 -16.20 -13.40 2.76
CA TYR A 44 -16.93 -13.34 1.50
C TYR A 44 -17.59 -11.97 1.27
N LEU A 45 -17.67 -11.59 0.00
CA LEU A 45 -18.26 -10.35 -0.47
C LEU A 45 -19.55 -10.69 -1.22
N ASP A 46 -20.70 -10.27 -0.71
CA ASP A 46 -22.01 -10.43 -1.37
C ASP A 46 -22.49 -9.07 -1.91
N TRP A 47 -21.76 -8.54 -2.90
CA TRP A 47 -22.10 -7.28 -3.55
C TRP A 47 -22.55 -7.54 -4.99
N TYR A 48 -23.82 -7.24 -5.27
CA TYR A 48 -24.39 -7.35 -6.61
C TYR A 48 -24.03 -6.14 -7.49
N ASP A 49 -23.96 -4.93 -6.90
CA ASP A 49 -23.63 -3.70 -7.61
C ASP A 49 -22.22 -3.20 -7.22
N PRO A 50 -21.27 -3.12 -8.18
CA PRO A 50 -19.92 -2.66 -7.88
C PRO A 50 -19.86 -1.18 -7.46
N LEU A 51 -20.84 -0.32 -7.80
CA LEU A 51 -20.85 1.07 -7.33
C LEU A 51 -21.12 1.16 -5.82
N LEU A 52 -22.02 0.33 -5.31
CA LEU A 52 -22.29 0.25 -3.87
C LEU A 52 -21.07 -0.21 -3.08
N LEU A 53 -20.28 -1.14 -3.64
CA LEU A 53 -19.02 -1.57 -3.03
C LEU A 53 -18.02 -0.40 -2.95
N ILE A 54 -17.84 0.33 -4.06
CA ILE A 54 -16.92 1.47 -4.12
C ILE A 54 -17.30 2.52 -3.08
N GLU A 55 -18.59 2.89 -3.03
CA GLU A 55 -19.10 3.89 -2.09
C GLU A 55 -18.98 3.41 -0.64
N ALA A 56 -19.45 2.19 -0.33
CA ALA A 56 -19.43 1.66 1.03
C ALA A 56 -18.01 1.52 1.60
N MET A 57 -17.04 1.16 0.76
CA MET A 57 -15.64 1.05 1.17
C MET A 57 -14.86 2.37 1.02
N GLY A 58 -15.40 3.37 0.32
CA GLY A 58 -14.73 4.63 -0.01
C GLY A 58 -13.51 4.43 -0.91
N LEU A 59 -13.58 3.51 -1.88
CA LEU A 59 -12.42 3.11 -2.70
C LEU A 59 -11.92 4.24 -3.61
N ASP A 60 -12.78 5.21 -3.92
CA ASP A 60 -12.46 6.42 -4.68
C ASP A 60 -11.71 7.48 -3.87
N GLN A 61 -11.70 7.35 -2.53
CA GLN A 61 -11.07 8.30 -1.61
C GLN A 61 -9.68 7.87 -1.12
N ILE A 62 -9.24 6.68 -1.49
CA ILE A 62 -7.99 6.06 -1.01
C ILE A 62 -7.09 5.65 -2.18
N ASP A 63 -5.79 5.55 -1.91
CA ASP A 63 -4.79 5.08 -2.87
C ASP A 63 -4.55 3.58 -2.75
N ALA A 64 -4.58 3.06 -1.54
CA ALA A 64 -4.37 1.64 -1.27
C ALA A 64 -5.41 1.06 -0.31
N LEU A 65 -5.94 -0.10 -0.66
CA LEU A 65 -6.71 -0.97 0.21
C LEU A 65 -5.84 -2.20 0.53
N VAL A 66 -5.62 -2.45 1.81
CA VAL A 66 -4.97 -3.65 2.32
C VAL A 66 -6.02 -4.50 3.02
N ILE A 67 -6.15 -5.76 2.63
CA ILE A 67 -7.12 -6.70 3.18
C ILE A 67 -6.36 -7.67 4.08
N VAL A 68 -6.72 -7.71 5.36
CA VAL A 68 -6.11 -8.60 6.36
C VAL A 68 -7.12 -9.66 6.78
N SER A 69 -6.91 -10.91 6.37
CA SER A 69 -7.84 -12.02 6.61
C SER A 69 -7.12 -13.37 6.53
N TYR A 70 -7.78 -14.46 6.93
CA TYR A 70 -7.35 -15.83 6.63
C TYR A 70 -7.47 -16.21 5.14
N ARG A 71 -8.30 -15.49 4.37
CA ARG A 71 -8.54 -15.72 2.93
C ARG A 71 -8.45 -14.41 2.13
N PRO A 72 -7.33 -13.66 2.25
CA PRO A 72 -7.25 -12.29 1.75
C PRO A 72 -7.23 -12.23 0.22
N TYR A 73 -6.68 -13.25 -0.46
CA TYR A 73 -6.58 -13.31 -1.92
C TYR A 73 -7.95 -13.44 -2.59
N TYR A 74 -8.85 -14.24 -2.01
CA TYR A 74 -10.21 -14.37 -2.53
C TYR A 74 -10.94 -13.02 -2.50
N LEU A 75 -10.83 -12.31 -1.37
CA LEU A 75 -11.41 -10.98 -1.21
C LEU A 75 -10.79 -9.95 -2.16
N ALA A 76 -9.46 -9.99 -2.34
CA ALA A 76 -8.78 -9.11 -3.28
C ALA A 76 -9.23 -9.34 -4.73
N ASP A 77 -9.40 -10.60 -5.15
CA ASP A 77 -9.90 -10.95 -6.47
C ASP A 77 -11.35 -10.47 -6.68
N GLU A 78 -12.19 -10.62 -5.66
CA GLU A 78 -13.57 -10.14 -5.67
C GLU A 78 -13.66 -8.62 -5.80
N ILE A 79 -12.81 -7.87 -5.09
CA ILE A 79 -12.71 -6.41 -5.23
C ILE A 79 -12.19 -6.05 -6.63
N ALA A 80 -11.10 -6.67 -7.10
CA ALA A 80 -10.55 -6.40 -8.42
C ALA A 80 -11.56 -6.67 -9.55
N ARG A 81 -12.34 -7.74 -9.42
CA ARG A 81 -13.45 -8.08 -10.31
C ARG A 81 -14.53 -7.01 -10.28
N SER A 82 -14.89 -6.51 -9.10
CA SER A 82 -15.90 -5.47 -8.93
C SER A 82 -15.44 -4.13 -9.51
N LEU A 83 -14.19 -3.73 -9.28
CA LEU A 83 -13.59 -2.54 -9.91
C LEU A 83 -13.58 -2.63 -11.44
N SER A 84 -13.26 -3.81 -11.98
CA SER A 84 -13.31 -4.06 -13.43
C SER A 84 -14.73 -3.94 -13.99
N LYS A 85 -15.73 -4.46 -13.26
CA LYS A 85 -17.14 -4.30 -13.62
C LYS A 85 -17.59 -2.84 -13.55
N ALA A 86 -17.17 -2.10 -12.52
CA ALA A 86 -17.51 -0.67 -12.39
C ALA A 86 -17.05 0.13 -13.62
N LYS A 87 -15.81 -0.13 -14.06
CA LYS A 87 -15.25 0.48 -15.27
C LYS A 87 -16.02 0.09 -16.52
N TYR A 88 -16.33 -1.20 -16.69
CA TYR A 88 -16.97 -1.70 -17.92
C TYR A 88 -18.46 -1.34 -18.01
N TRP A 89 -19.20 -1.40 -16.90
CA TRP A 89 -20.65 -1.17 -16.88
C TRP A 89 -21.02 0.30 -16.71
N TYR A 90 -20.25 1.04 -15.92
CA TYR A 90 -20.60 2.42 -15.53
C TYR A 90 -19.57 3.46 -15.95
N GLY A 91 -18.44 3.06 -16.55
CA GLY A 91 -17.37 3.98 -16.93
C GLY A 91 -16.61 4.59 -15.74
N VAL A 92 -16.77 4.04 -14.54
CA VAL A 92 -16.12 4.53 -13.32
C VAL A 92 -14.77 3.84 -13.16
N ASP A 93 -13.68 4.60 -13.28
CA ASP A 93 -12.31 4.10 -13.11
C ASP A 93 -11.76 4.54 -11.75
N VAL A 94 -11.55 3.57 -10.85
CA VAL A 94 -11.02 3.82 -9.51
C VAL A 94 -9.56 3.36 -9.47
N SER A 95 -8.65 4.30 -9.21
CA SER A 95 -7.20 4.04 -9.23
C SER A 95 -6.64 3.53 -7.89
N VAL A 96 -7.36 2.63 -7.21
CA VAL A 96 -6.92 2.03 -5.94
C VAL A 96 -5.98 0.84 -6.18
N GLY A 97 -4.96 0.68 -5.33
CA GLY A 97 -4.17 -0.55 -5.23
C GLY A 97 -4.76 -1.50 -4.20
N VAL A 98 -4.98 -2.77 -4.56
CA VAL A 98 -5.53 -3.78 -3.66
C VAL A 98 -4.43 -4.75 -3.27
N TYR A 99 -4.21 -4.95 -1.97
CA TYR A 99 -3.16 -5.78 -1.41
C TYR A 99 -3.77 -6.80 -0.45
N ALA A 100 -3.40 -8.07 -0.59
CA ALA A 100 -3.88 -9.17 0.24
C ALA A 100 -2.81 -9.55 1.27
N ILE A 101 -3.19 -9.61 2.55
CA ILE A 101 -2.33 -9.99 3.67
C ILE A 101 -2.97 -11.11 4.48
N ASP A 102 -2.23 -12.20 4.65
CA ASP A 102 -2.57 -13.29 5.56
C ASP A 102 -2.39 -12.80 7.01
N GLU A 103 -3.45 -12.90 7.81
CA GLU A 103 -3.46 -12.48 9.21
C GLU A 103 -2.32 -13.13 10.02
N SER A 104 -1.91 -14.36 9.69
CA SER A 104 -0.82 -15.06 10.38
C SER A 104 0.58 -14.48 10.10
N LEU A 105 0.74 -13.68 9.04
CA LEU A 105 2.03 -13.12 8.59
C LEU A 105 1.98 -11.59 8.48
N ILE A 106 1.09 -10.97 9.26
CA ILE A 106 0.73 -9.55 9.14
C ILE A 106 1.91 -8.59 9.13
N GLU A 107 2.90 -8.79 10.01
CA GLU A 107 4.02 -7.86 10.15
C GLU A 107 4.87 -7.81 8.87
N LYS A 108 5.22 -8.98 8.33
CA LYS A 108 6.09 -9.11 7.15
C LYS A 108 5.36 -8.71 5.88
N GLN A 109 4.13 -9.20 5.71
CA GLN A 109 3.36 -8.92 4.51
C GLN A 109 2.86 -7.47 4.46
N LEU A 110 2.64 -6.81 5.61
CA LEU A 110 2.33 -5.39 5.62
C LEU A 110 3.53 -4.55 5.18
N GLU A 111 4.74 -4.88 5.64
CA GLU A 111 5.97 -4.23 5.18
C GLU A 111 6.12 -4.33 3.65
N GLU A 112 5.94 -5.53 3.10
CA GLU A 112 6.00 -5.77 1.65
C GLU A 112 4.90 -5.03 0.88
N ALA A 113 3.65 -5.06 1.39
CA ALA A 113 2.53 -4.37 0.77
C ALA A 113 2.73 -2.85 0.74
N LEU A 114 3.23 -2.27 1.84
CA LEU A 114 3.57 -0.85 1.90
C LEU A 114 4.67 -0.49 0.90
N GLY A 115 5.74 -1.30 0.80
CA GLY A 115 6.80 -1.08 -0.19
C GLY A 115 6.26 -1.08 -1.62
N LEU A 116 5.41 -2.06 -1.97
CA LEU A 116 4.76 -2.12 -3.29
C LEU A 116 3.83 -0.92 -3.53
N ALA A 117 3.07 -0.50 -2.52
CA ALA A 117 2.20 0.67 -2.60
C ALA A 117 3.01 1.96 -2.82
N PHE A 118 4.11 2.14 -2.09
CA PHE A 118 4.98 3.29 -2.23
C PHE A 118 5.64 3.37 -3.60
N ILE A 119 6.05 2.23 -4.18
CA ILE A 119 6.55 2.20 -5.56
C ILE A 119 5.45 2.65 -6.54
N ARG A 120 4.23 2.15 -6.37
CA ARG A 120 3.10 2.48 -7.26
C ARG A 120 2.74 3.97 -7.16
N PHE A 121 2.59 4.48 -5.95
CA PHE A 121 2.12 5.85 -5.64
C PHE A 121 3.25 6.79 -5.21
N ILE A 122 4.45 6.60 -5.76
CA ILE A 122 5.66 7.33 -5.38
C ILE A 122 5.51 8.86 -5.35
N ASP A 123 4.77 9.44 -6.29
CA ASP A 123 4.59 10.89 -6.36
C ASP A 123 3.81 11.44 -5.15
N LYS A 124 2.99 10.59 -4.49
CA LYS A 124 2.22 10.94 -3.28
C LYS A 124 2.97 10.69 -1.97
N VAL A 125 3.95 9.79 -1.97
CA VAL A 125 4.77 9.45 -0.79
C VAL A 125 6.16 10.09 -0.84
N SER A 126 6.47 10.85 -1.88
CA SER A 126 7.81 11.38 -2.07
C SER A 126 8.16 12.39 -0.98
N ASN A 127 9.28 12.17 -0.29
CA ASN A 127 9.76 13.03 0.80
C ASN A 127 11.13 13.68 0.49
N ILE A 128 11.71 13.38 -0.66
CA ILE A 128 13.00 13.90 -1.13
C ILE A 128 13.00 13.97 -2.67
N ASP A 129 13.82 14.85 -3.24
CA ASP A 129 14.11 14.86 -4.68
C ASP A 129 15.60 15.19 -4.90
N THR A 130 16.42 14.16 -5.00
CA THR A 130 17.85 14.33 -5.27
C THR A 130 18.33 13.38 -6.35
N CYS A 131 19.36 13.80 -7.11
CA CYS A 131 20.00 12.93 -8.09
C CYS A 131 20.80 11.84 -7.36
N ASN A 132 20.64 10.58 -7.75
CA ASN A 132 21.27 9.42 -7.13
C ASN A 132 21.78 8.45 -8.20
N GLY A 133 22.85 8.86 -8.88
CA GLY A 133 23.50 8.04 -9.90
C GLY A 133 22.74 7.96 -11.23
N VAL A 134 23.02 6.90 -11.99
CA VAL A 134 22.53 6.68 -13.35
C VAL A 134 21.58 5.51 -13.43
N CYS A 135 20.57 5.61 -14.30
CA CYS A 135 19.62 4.55 -14.56
C CYS A 135 20.32 3.36 -15.24
N PRO A 136 20.16 2.13 -14.74
CA PRO A 136 20.80 0.95 -15.35
C PRO A 136 20.23 0.60 -16.73
N GLN A 137 19.04 1.12 -17.09
CA GLN A 137 18.39 0.82 -18.37
C GLN A 137 18.71 1.83 -19.48
N CYS A 138 18.74 3.13 -19.17
CA CYS A 138 18.91 4.18 -20.19
C CYS A 138 20.05 5.16 -19.89
N PHE A 139 20.81 4.95 -18.81
CA PHE A 139 21.95 5.77 -18.37
C PHE A 139 21.64 7.25 -18.04
N ASN A 140 20.38 7.67 -18.13
CA ASN A 140 19.94 8.99 -17.65
C ASN A 140 19.94 9.09 -16.12
N SER A 141 19.75 10.30 -15.58
CA SER A 141 19.75 10.53 -14.13
C SER A 141 18.67 9.72 -13.42
N LEU A 142 19.06 9.05 -12.34
CA LEU A 142 18.15 8.41 -11.41
C LEU A 142 17.87 9.38 -10.25
N ARG A 143 16.60 9.51 -9.83
CA ARG A 143 16.16 10.41 -8.76
C ARG A 143 15.77 9.62 -7.53
N LEU A 144 16.36 9.92 -6.38
CA LEU A 144 15.87 9.46 -5.08
C LEU A 144 14.63 10.26 -4.72
N ARG A 145 13.51 9.55 -4.55
CA ARG A 145 12.19 10.12 -4.31
C ARG A 145 11.64 9.83 -2.92
N TYR A 146 12.09 8.75 -2.32
CA TYR A 146 11.67 8.34 -0.98
C TYR A 146 12.86 7.77 -0.23
N ILE A 147 12.98 8.15 1.05
CA ILE A 147 13.92 7.56 2.00
C ILE A 147 13.26 7.46 3.37
N HIS A 148 13.37 6.31 4.03
CA HIS A 148 12.84 6.12 5.38
C HIS A 148 13.65 5.10 6.17
N LYS A 149 13.93 5.41 7.44
CA LYS A 149 14.63 4.51 8.36
C LYS A 149 13.61 3.83 9.27
N HIS A 150 13.61 2.51 9.32
CA HIS A 150 12.70 1.75 10.20
C HIS A 150 13.29 0.39 10.60
N VAL A 151 12.59 -0.32 11.49
CA VAL A 151 12.91 -1.72 11.81
C VAL A 151 12.17 -2.61 10.82
N SER A 152 12.91 -3.38 10.01
CA SER A 152 12.32 -4.38 9.11
C SER A 152 11.87 -5.58 9.93
N ARG A 153 10.61 -5.97 9.77
CA ARG A 153 9.99 -7.16 10.37
C ARG A 153 10.40 -8.42 9.62
N SER A 154 10.73 -8.29 8.34
CA SER A 154 11.28 -9.39 7.54
C SER A 154 12.73 -9.71 7.91
N LEU A 155 13.56 -8.69 8.14
CA LEU A 155 15.00 -8.87 8.44
C LEU A 155 15.36 -8.82 9.93
N GLY A 156 14.47 -8.29 10.78
CA GLY A 156 14.68 -8.20 12.23
C GLY A 156 15.71 -7.16 12.67
N CYS A 157 16.11 -6.23 11.79
CA CYS A 157 17.12 -5.21 12.06
C CYS A 157 16.69 -3.82 11.53
N GLN A 158 17.47 -2.78 11.87
CA GLN A 158 17.24 -1.46 11.31
C GLN A 158 17.67 -1.41 9.85
N VAL A 159 16.82 -0.81 9.01
CA VAL A 159 17.04 -0.66 7.59
C VAL A 159 16.78 0.78 7.14
N ILE A 160 17.39 1.15 6.02
CA ILE A 160 17.03 2.32 5.21
C ILE A 160 16.34 1.79 3.96
N GLU A 161 15.08 2.16 3.80
CA GLU A 161 14.32 1.92 2.58
C GLU A 161 14.42 3.15 1.68
N THR A 162 14.66 2.92 0.40
CA THR A 162 14.80 3.96 -0.62
C THR A 162 14.05 3.58 -1.88
N ILE A 163 13.40 4.57 -2.51
CA ILE A 163 12.80 4.39 -3.84
C ILE A 163 13.42 5.41 -4.80
N LEU A 164 13.97 4.86 -5.89
CA LEU A 164 14.67 5.57 -6.94
C LEU A 164 13.87 5.50 -8.25
N ILE A 165 13.80 6.59 -9.01
CA ILE A 165 13.04 6.67 -10.26
C ILE A 165 13.87 7.26 -11.39
N CYS A 166 13.79 6.64 -12.57
CA CYS A 166 14.21 7.27 -13.81
C CYS A 166 12.98 7.79 -14.56
N TYR A 167 12.81 9.11 -14.61
CA TYR A 167 11.70 9.73 -15.33
C TYR A 167 11.79 9.57 -16.85
N SER A 168 12.97 9.27 -17.40
CA SER A 168 13.15 9.09 -18.85
C SER A 168 12.57 7.77 -19.37
N CYS A 169 12.70 6.67 -18.62
CA CYS A 169 12.24 5.34 -19.05
C CYS A 169 11.25 4.66 -18.10
N GLY A 170 10.88 5.32 -17.00
CA GLY A 170 9.89 4.82 -16.02
C GLY A 170 10.39 3.75 -15.05
N VAL A 171 11.69 3.43 -15.06
CA VAL A 171 12.27 2.47 -14.11
C VAL A 171 12.09 2.98 -12.68
N LYS A 172 11.56 2.10 -11.82
CA LYS A 172 11.49 2.29 -10.38
C LYS A 172 12.34 1.22 -9.70
N ILE A 173 13.25 1.62 -8.84
CA ILE A 173 14.09 0.71 -8.05
C ILE A 173 13.73 0.91 -6.58
N HIS A 174 13.27 -0.17 -5.95
CA HIS A 174 13.07 -0.23 -4.52
C HIS A 174 14.26 -0.94 -3.90
N ARG A 175 14.92 -0.27 -2.95
CA ARG A 175 16.14 -0.74 -2.32
C ARG A 175 16.02 -0.64 -0.80
N VAL A 176 16.35 -1.74 -0.13
CA VAL A 176 16.41 -1.85 1.34
C VAL A 176 17.85 -2.15 1.74
N GLU A 177 18.45 -1.30 2.57
CA GLU A 177 19.83 -1.40 3.04
C GLU A 177 19.84 -1.59 4.56
N ILE A 178 20.60 -2.58 5.06
CA ILE A 178 20.76 -2.81 6.50
C ILE A 178 21.69 -1.74 7.10
N ILE A 179 21.35 -1.27 8.29
CA ILE A 179 22.20 -0.36 9.07
C ILE A 179 22.94 -1.20 10.11
N ASP A 180 24.26 -1.29 9.96
CA ASP A 180 25.17 -1.89 10.96
C ASP A 180 25.32 -1.00 12.20
#